data_AF-A0A953CSI3-F1
#
_entry.id   AF-A0A953CSI3-F1
#
_cell.length_a   1.000
_cell.length_b   1.000
_cell.length_c   1.000
_cell.angle_alpha   90.00
_cell.angle_beta   90.00
_cell.angle_gamma   90.00
#
_symmetry.space_group_name_H-M   'P 1'
#
loop_
_entity.id
_entity.type
_entity.pdbx_description
1 polymer ?
#
loop_
_entity_poly.entity_id
_entity_poly.type
_entity_poly.pdbx_seq_one_letter_code
_entity_poly.pdbx_strand_id
1 'polypeptide(L)' 'MIRWTQILYYGARIAYLESVHRRVLETAPHHREVSATWLELQRARGEFDAAWGTRDLAHARRGA' A
#
# COMPACT_ATOMS: atom_id res chain seq x y z
N MET A 1 -17.19 17.47 -0.10
CA MET A 1 -15.92 18.08 -0.56
C MET A 1 -14.81 17.04 -0.46
N ILE A 2 -14.18 16.71 -1.58
CA ILE A 2 -13.06 15.76 -1.62
C ILE A 2 -11.86 16.40 -0.91
N ARG A 3 -11.30 15.73 0.09
CA ARG A 3 -10.08 16.16 0.80
C ARG A 3 -8.84 15.81 -0.03
N TRP A 4 -8.61 16.57 -1.10
CA TRP A 4 -7.51 16.37 -2.05
C TRP A 4 -6.14 16.24 -1.37
N THR A 5 -5.86 17.03 -0.33
CA THR A 5 -4.61 16.95 0.43
C THR A 5 -4.41 15.56 1.07
N GLN A 6 -5.48 14.93 1.55
CA GLN A 6 -5.38 13.59 2.12
C GLN A 6 -5.12 12.56 1.01
N ILE A 7 -5.81 12.64 -0.12
CA ILE A 7 -5.56 11.75 -1.27
C ILE A 7 -4.10 11.83 -1.70
N LEU A 8 -3.57 13.04 -1.85
CA LEU A 8 -2.17 13.27 -2.23
C LEU A 8 -1.20 12.70 -1.18
N TYR A 9 -1.46 12.92 0.11
CA TYR A 9 -0.63 12.40 1.20
C TYR A 9 -0.56 10.87 1.18
N TYR A 10 -1.70 10.19 1.13
CA TYR A 10 -1.72 8.73 1.14
C TYR A 10 -1.12 8.15 -0.15
N GLY A 11 -1.39 8.77 -1.31
CA GLY A 11 -0.77 8.39 -2.57
C GLY A 11 0.76 8.51 -2.54
N ALA A 12 1.28 9.63 -2.03
CA ALA A 12 2.72 9.85 -1.87
C ALA A 12 3.36 8.83 -0.91
N ARG A 13 2.68 8.50 0.19
CA ARG A 13 3.15 7.48 1.14
C ARG A 13 3.26 6.10 0.51
N ILE A 14 2.27 5.68 -0.30
CA ILE A 14 2.31 4.40 -1.00
C ILE A 14 3.48 4.37 -1.99
N ALA A 15 3.66 5.43 -2.79
CA ALA A 15 4.75 5.53 -3.75
C ALA A 15 6.14 5.47 -3.08
N TYR A 16 6.28 6.14 -1.92
CA TYR A 16 7.51 6.08 -1.12
C TYR A 16 7.81 4.66 -0.63
N LEU A 17 6.82 3.98 -0.02
CA LEU A 17 7.00 2.61 0.48
C LEU A 17 7.32 1.62 -0.64
N GLU A 18 6.75 1.81 -1.83
CA GLU A 18 7.08 0.99 -3.00
C GLU A 18 8.54 1.17 -3.45
N SER A 19 9.04 2.41 -3.44
CA SER A 19 10.45 2.69 -3.72
C SER A 19 11.38 2.05 -2.68
N VAL A 20 11.04 2.14 -1.39
CA VAL A 20 11.81 1.51 -0.31
C VAL A 20 11.82 -0.01 -0.48
N HIS A 21 10.67 -0.63 -0.69
CA HIS A 21 10.56 -2.07 -0.88
C HIS A 21 11.38 -2.55 -2.08
N ARG A 22 11.33 -1.84 -3.21
CA ARG A 22 12.15 -2.15 -4.39
C ARG A 22 13.64 -2.12 -4.07
N ARG A 23 14.10 -1.08 -3.37
CA ARG A 23 15.51 -0.96 -2.97
C ARG A 23 15.95 -2.09 -2.03
N VAL A 24 15.11 -2.48 -1.09
CA VAL A 24 15.38 -3.62 -0.19
C VAL A 24 15.43 -4.94 -0.97
N LEU A 25 14.52 -5.15 -1.93
CA LEU A 25 14.54 -6.31 -2.82
C LEU A 25 15.82 -6.40 -3.65
N GLU A 26 16.26 -5.27 -4.21
CA GLU A 26 17.49 -5.20 -5.01
C GLU A 26 18.74 -5.45 -4.16
N THR A 27 18.75 -4.96 -2.92
CA THR A 27 19.93 -5.06 -2.04
C THR A 27 20.01 -6.41 -1.35
N ALA A 28 18.88 -6.95 -0.88
CA ALA A 28 18.84 -8.12 -0.02
C ALA A 28 17.53 -8.93 -0.19
N PRO A 29 17.37 -9.65 -1.31
CA PRO A 29 16.09 -10.26 -1.72
C PRO A 29 15.55 -11.35 -0.78
N HIS A 30 16.40 -11.96 0.04
CA HIS A 30 16.03 -13.01 1.00
C HIS A 30 16.08 -12.52 2.46
N HIS A 31 16.26 -11.22 2.68
CA HIS A 31 16.34 -10.65 4.02
C HIS A 31 14.94 -10.44 4.61
N ARG A 32 14.82 -10.56 5.93
CA ARG A 32 13.53 -10.40 6.64
C ARG A 32 12.89 -9.02 6.42
N GLU A 33 13.70 -8.01 6.13
CA GLU A 33 13.25 -6.65 5.81
C GLU A 33 12.39 -6.59 4.54
N VAL A 34 12.55 -7.51 3.59
CA VAL A 34 11.70 -7.60 2.40
C VAL A 34 10.26 -7.86 2.83
N SER A 35 10.04 -8.81 3.73
CA SER A 35 8.70 -9.13 4.25
C SER A 35 8.12 -7.99 5.08
N ALA A 36 8.97 -7.30 5.87
CA ALA A 36 8.53 -6.15 6.68
C ALA A 36 8.06 -4.99 5.79
N THR A 37 8.90 -4.57 4.83
CA THR A 37 8.57 -3.47 3.89
C THR A 37 7.38 -3.82 3.00
N TRP A 38 7.24 -5.09 2.61
CA TRP A 38 6.05 -5.57 1.88
C TRP A 38 4.77 -5.43 2.72
N LEU A 39 4.81 -5.85 4.00
CA LEU A 39 3.66 -5.77 4.88
C LEU A 39 3.24 -4.32 5.15
N GLU A 40 4.19 -3.40 5.30
CA GLU A 40 3.91 -1.97 5.44
C GLU A 40 3.28 -1.37 4.19
N LEU A 41 3.77 -1.73 3.00
CA LEU A 41 3.19 -1.31 1.72
C LEU A 41 1.74 -1.80 1.57
N GLN A 42 1.48 -3.07 1.92
CA GLN A 42 0.12 -3.64 1.87
C GLN A 42 -0.81 -2.95 2.86
N ARG A 43 -0.34 -2.66 4.08
CA ARG A 43 -1.12 -1.89 5.07
C ARG A 43 -1.46 -0.50 4.55
N ALA A 44 -0.50 0.21 3.95
CA ALA A 44 -0.72 1.54 3.39
C ALA A 44 -1.76 1.53 2.26
N ARG A 45 -1.71 0.51 1.38
CA ARG A 45 -2.72 0.29 0.34
C ARG A 45 -4.10 0.00 0.94
N GLY A 46 -4.17 -0.86 1.94
CA GLY A 46 -5.43 -1.17 2.65
C GLY A 46 -6.05 0.03 3.37
N GLU A 47 -5.24 0.90 3.97
CA GLU A 47 -5.70 2.15 4.58
C GLU A 47 -6.27 3.12 3.52
N PHE A 48 -5.62 3.22 2.37
CA PHE A 48 -6.12 4.03 1.25
C PHE A 48 -7.43 3.47 0.68
N ASP A 49 -7.49 2.16 0.45
CA ASP A 49 -8.71 1.49 -0.02
C ASP A 49 -9.85 1.57 1.02
N ALA A 50 -9.56 1.55 2.32
CA ALA A 50 -10.60 1.73 3.33
C ALA A 50 -11.17 3.16 3.35
N ALA A 51 -10.33 4.16 3.03
CA ALA A 51 -10.72 5.56 3.03
C ALA A 51 -11.36 6.04 1.71
N TRP A 52 -10.98 5.44 0.58
CA TRP A 52 -11.43 5.86 -0.76
C TRP A 52 -11.96 4.73 -1.66
N GLY A 53 -11.72 3.47 -1.31
CA GLY A 53 -12.21 2.32 -2.05
C GLY A 53 -13.73 2.20 -1.94
N THR A 54 -14.39 2.14 -3.10
CA THR A 54 -15.80 1.80 -3.21
C THR A 54 -16.04 0.46 -2.53
N ARG A 55 -17.09 0.36 -1.70
CA ARG A 55 -17.47 -0.84 -0.92
C ARG A 55 -17.54 -2.16 -1.74
N ASP A 56 -17.55 -2.07 -3.07
CA ASP A 56 -17.61 -3.22 -3.99
C ASP A 56 -16.33 -4.07 -4.04
N LEU A 57 -15.13 -3.52 -3.79
CA LEU A 57 -13.89 -4.31 -3.85
C LEU A 57 -13.76 -5.34 -2.71
N ALA A 58 -14.43 -5.10 -1.59
CA ALA A 58 -14.45 -6.04 -0.46
C ALA A 58 -15.33 -7.28 -0.74
N HIS A 59 -16.31 -7.19 -1.64
CA HIS A 59 -17.14 -8.32 -2.08
C HIS A 59 -16.45 -9.15 -3.17
N ALA A 60 -15.70 -8.52 -4.08
CA ALA A 60 -15.01 -9.21 -5.17
C ALA A 60 -13.94 -10.22 -4.68
N ARG A 61 -13.33 -10.00 -3.50
CA ARG A 61 -12.29 -10.89 -2.95
C ARG A 61 -12.81 -12.07 -2.13
N ARG A 62 -14.10 -12.11 -1.77
CA ARG A 62 -14.70 -13.19 -0.96
C ARG A 62 -15.49 -14.21 -1.78
N GLY A 63 -15.57 -14.03 -3.10
CA GLY A 63 -16.33 -14.87 -4.03
C GLY A 63 -15.51 -15.55 -5.13
N ALA A 64 -14.18 -15.61 -5.00
CA ALA A 64 -13.29 -16.33 -5.91
C ALA A 64 -12.62 -17.51 -5.20
#